data_AF-A0A3D4EZ86-F1
#
_entry.id   AF-A0A3D4EZ86-F1
#
_cell.length_a   1.000
_cell.length_b   1.000
_cell.length_c   1.000
_cell.angle_alpha   90.00
_cell.angle_beta   90.00
_cell.angle_gamma   90.00
#
_symmetry.space_group_name_H-M   'P 1'
#
loop_
_entity.id
_entity.type
_entity.pdbx_description
1 polymer ?
#
loop_
_entity_poly.entity_id
_entity_poly.type
_entity_poly.pdbx_seq_one_letter_code
_entity_poly.pdbx_strand_id
1 'polypeptide(L)'
;NLFSSVDLYTKDGNKMELLDLLKIDPVHPPIVNQWWVDHRIDPSYSDSPTMDQDSDGFTNMEEFLAKTDPNDPDDYGALVQKLEVVKVESDMWRLLFKTVLGKGYQFDFNYVPFGKRLMTNRIPASEVITVGDTFFSSDPGKDRFKLTNVEKRAFEGPAGKQMREWATIEDQNPSKNKKQFDLPFNAKKAELRDITFYDHRVTLRLNAIGEEGNEITLEESGSFALPANGADKVYKLTEVKLGADRKPESVVIEYNLGDGVQTMEIRVPAQ
;
A
#
# COMPACT_ATOMS: atom_id res chain seq x y z
N ASN A 1 9.64 52.20 2.55
CA ASN A 1 8.21 52.12 2.97
C ASN A 1 7.41 51.44 1.89
N LEU A 2 7.32 50.12 1.96
CA LEU A 2 6.27 49.36 1.28
C LEU A 2 5.63 48.52 2.39
N PHE A 3 4.61 49.08 3.04
CA PHE A 3 3.65 48.30 3.78
C PHE A 3 2.54 47.97 2.79
N SER A 4 2.50 46.73 2.29
CA SER A 4 1.30 46.19 1.66
C SER A 4 0.36 45.81 2.80
N SER A 5 -0.70 46.58 3.01
CA SER A 5 -1.77 46.19 3.91
C SER A 5 -2.55 45.05 3.26
N VAL A 6 -2.60 43.90 3.92
CA VAL A 6 -3.54 42.83 3.58
C VAL A 6 -4.91 43.24 4.11
N ASP A 7 -5.91 43.29 3.23
CA ASP A 7 -7.28 43.60 3.63
C ASP A 7 -7.89 42.38 4.35
N LEU A 8 -7.82 42.37 5.68
CA LEU A 8 -8.51 41.37 6.50
C LEU A 8 -9.93 41.85 6.81
N TYR A 9 -10.93 41.10 6.33
CA TYR A 9 -12.33 41.39 6.61
C TYR A 9 -12.76 40.77 7.95
N THR A 10 -13.30 41.59 8.84
CA THR A 10 -13.85 41.11 10.11
C THR A 10 -15.18 40.39 9.90
N LYS A 11 -15.44 39.35 10.72
CA LYS A 11 -16.66 38.52 10.63
C LYS A 11 -17.97 39.30 10.86
N ASP A 12 -17.88 40.45 11.51
CA ASP A 12 -18.97 41.40 11.79
C ASP A 12 -19.13 42.49 10.71
N GLY A 13 -18.30 42.49 9.66
CA GLY A 13 -18.39 43.41 8.53
C GLY A 13 -17.97 44.86 8.84
N ASN A 14 -17.30 45.08 9.98
CA ASN A 14 -16.86 46.39 10.42
C ASN A 14 -15.61 46.86 9.66
N LYS A 15 -15.81 47.66 8.62
CA LYS A 15 -14.74 48.21 7.76
C LYS A 15 -13.98 49.40 8.38
N MET A 16 -14.31 49.80 9.61
CA MET A 16 -13.75 51.00 10.25
C MET A 16 -12.63 50.71 11.25
N GLU A 17 -12.40 49.44 11.61
CA GLU A 17 -11.29 49.05 12.48
C GLU A 17 -10.16 48.45 11.65
N LEU A 18 -8.95 49.01 11.82
CA LEU A 18 -7.75 48.46 11.22
C LEU A 18 -7.43 47.15 11.96
N LEU A 19 -7.60 46.03 11.27
CA LEU A 19 -7.29 44.72 11.85
C LEU A 19 -5.79 44.49 11.80
N ASP A 20 -5.16 44.44 12.96
CA ASP A 20 -3.75 44.05 13.08
C ASP A 20 -3.67 42.53 13.18
N LEU A 21 -3.20 41.89 12.12
CA LEU A 21 -3.05 40.44 12.01
C LEU A 21 -2.28 39.86 13.22
N LEU A 22 -1.30 40.58 13.78
CA LEU A 22 -0.49 40.09 14.89
C LEU A 22 -1.18 40.22 16.27
N LYS A 23 -2.32 40.91 16.33
CA LYS A 23 -3.08 41.14 17.58
C LYS A 23 -4.39 40.37 17.67
N ILE A 24 -4.74 39.63 16.62
CA ILE A 24 -5.93 38.78 16.58
C ILE A 24 -5.55 37.30 16.74
N ASP A 25 -6.56 36.47 17.01
CA ASP A 25 -6.39 35.03 16.99
C ASP A 25 -5.88 34.56 15.62
N PRO A 26 -5.15 33.43 15.56
CA PRO A 26 -4.69 32.88 14.30
C PRO A 26 -5.83 32.74 13.30
N VAL A 27 -5.68 33.34 12.11
CA VAL A 27 -6.74 33.34 11.09
C VAL A 27 -6.89 31.95 10.45
N HIS A 28 -5.83 31.15 10.48
CA HIS A 28 -5.78 29.76 10.02
C HIS A 28 -5.07 28.84 11.02
N PRO A 29 -5.67 28.52 12.17
CA PRO A 29 -5.05 27.59 13.12
C PRO A 29 -4.75 26.22 12.46
N PRO A 30 -3.62 25.57 12.78
CA PRO A 30 -2.62 25.94 13.78
C PRO A 30 -1.56 26.96 13.34
N ILE A 31 -1.58 27.44 12.10
CA ILE A 31 -0.57 28.38 11.58
C ILE A 31 -0.75 29.74 12.27
N VAL A 32 0.26 30.15 13.03
CA VAL A 32 0.23 31.43 13.74
C VAL A 32 0.37 32.60 12.77
N ASN A 33 -0.28 33.72 13.09
CA ASN A 33 -0.30 34.93 12.27
C ASN A 33 1.09 35.47 11.91
N GLN A 34 2.07 35.29 12.81
CA GLN A 34 3.46 35.68 12.56
C GLN A 34 4.10 34.88 11.41
N TRP A 35 3.77 33.60 11.24
CA TRP A 35 4.34 32.76 10.19
C TRP A 35 3.96 33.28 8.80
N TRP A 36 2.71 33.68 8.60
CA TRP A 36 2.25 34.29 7.34
C TRP A 36 3.02 35.59 7.02
N VAL A 37 3.27 36.42 8.03
CA VAL A 37 4.02 37.67 7.88
C VAL A 37 5.49 37.41 7.56
N ASP A 38 6.12 36.45 8.25
CA ASP A 38 7.53 36.12 8.07
C ASP A 38 7.81 35.58 6.66
N HIS A 39 6.90 34.74 6.14
CA HIS A 39 7.00 34.16 4.79
C HIS A 39 6.33 35.01 3.71
N ARG A 40 5.77 36.17 4.07
CA ARG A 40 5.13 37.13 3.15
C ARG A 40 3.98 36.54 2.33
N ILE A 41 3.23 35.61 2.92
CA ILE A 41 2.07 34.97 2.31
C ILE A 41 0.81 35.68 2.81
N ASP A 42 -0.11 35.97 1.91
CA ASP A 42 -1.40 36.60 2.23
C ASP A 42 -2.36 35.55 2.81
N PRO A 43 -2.73 35.64 4.11
CA PRO A 43 -3.63 34.67 4.72
C PRO A 43 -5.11 35.05 4.58
N SER A 44 -5.46 36.08 3.80
CA SER A 44 -6.84 36.57 3.68
C SER A 44 -7.77 35.58 2.98
N TYR A 45 -7.21 34.64 2.20
CA TYR A 45 -7.97 33.60 1.52
C TYR A 45 -8.22 32.40 2.44
N SER A 46 -9.42 31.82 2.38
CA SER A 46 -9.76 30.64 3.18
C SER A 46 -8.93 29.40 2.84
N ASP A 47 -8.41 29.34 1.62
CA ASP A 47 -7.59 28.25 1.08
C ASP A 47 -6.09 28.54 1.16
N SER A 48 -5.66 29.67 1.75
CA SER A 48 -4.23 29.97 1.97
C SER A 48 -3.45 28.81 2.59
N PRO A 49 -3.97 28.06 3.59
CA PRO A 49 -3.27 26.91 4.14
C PRO A 49 -3.06 25.75 3.18
N THR A 50 -3.90 25.63 2.15
CA THR A 50 -3.86 24.58 1.13
C THR A 50 -3.22 25.03 -0.17
N MET A 51 -2.81 26.30 -0.28
CA MET A 51 -2.02 26.78 -1.40
C MET A 51 -0.58 26.28 -1.26
N ASP A 52 0.02 26.03 -2.42
CA ASP A 52 1.43 25.70 -2.62
C ASP A 52 2.06 26.94 -3.26
N GLN A 53 2.97 27.58 -2.53
CA GLN A 53 3.43 28.93 -2.79
C GLN A 53 4.61 28.95 -3.78
N ASP A 54 5.45 27.93 -3.80
CA ASP A 54 6.61 27.80 -4.68
C ASP A 54 6.46 26.70 -5.75
N SER A 55 5.33 25.99 -5.74
CA SER A 55 4.95 24.94 -6.69
C SER A 55 5.80 23.67 -6.62
N ASP A 56 6.28 23.31 -5.43
CA ASP A 56 7.02 22.08 -5.17
C ASP A 56 6.10 20.88 -4.82
N GLY A 57 4.79 21.12 -4.69
CA GLY A 57 3.76 20.14 -4.35
C GLY A 57 3.40 20.10 -2.87
N PHE A 58 4.06 20.85 -1.99
CA PHE A 58 3.75 21.02 -0.57
C PHE A 58 2.89 22.27 -0.32
N THR A 59 1.91 22.12 0.57
CA THR A 59 1.05 23.24 0.95
C THR A 59 1.66 24.01 2.11
N ASN A 60 1.29 25.28 2.22
CA ASN A 60 1.68 26.14 3.35
C ASN A 60 1.47 25.47 4.73
N MET A 61 0.40 24.68 4.90
CA MET A 61 0.16 23.92 6.13
C MET A 61 1.17 22.79 6.36
N GLU A 62 1.51 22.03 5.31
CA GLU A 62 2.47 20.92 5.43
C GLU A 62 3.86 21.45 5.73
N GLU A 63 4.26 22.55 5.10
CA GLU A 63 5.55 23.19 5.31
C GLU A 63 5.65 23.85 6.69
N PHE A 64 4.58 24.49 7.16
CA PHE A 64 4.50 24.96 8.55
C PHE A 64 4.75 23.82 9.55
N LEU A 65 4.15 22.64 9.31
CA LEU A 65 4.32 21.47 10.17
C LEU A 65 5.72 20.85 10.04
N ALA A 66 6.29 20.85 8.83
CA ALA A 66 7.63 20.38 8.53
C ALA A 66 8.73 21.36 8.99
N LYS A 67 8.38 22.62 9.25
CA LYS A 67 9.27 23.75 9.55
C LYS A 67 10.22 24.07 8.39
N THR A 68 9.68 24.08 7.18
CA THR A 68 10.39 24.44 5.96
C THR A 68 9.94 25.82 5.45
N ASP A 69 10.65 26.38 4.47
CA ASP A 69 10.33 27.68 3.87
C ASP A 69 9.41 27.54 2.64
N PRO A 70 8.13 27.98 2.73
CA PRO A 70 7.15 27.94 1.63
C PRO A 70 7.47 28.82 0.42
N ASN A 71 8.64 29.45 0.37
CA ASN A 71 9.11 30.19 -0.79
C ASN A 71 10.38 29.59 -1.40
N ASP A 72 10.85 28.45 -0.92
CA ASP A 72 12.05 27.76 -1.39
C ASP A 72 11.71 26.33 -1.86
N PRO A 73 11.60 26.07 -3.18
CA PRO A 73 11.16 24.78 -3.71
C PRO A 73 12.17 23.63 -3.48
N ASP A 74 13.32 23.92 -2.87
CA ASP A 74 14.31 22.94 -2.44
C ASP A 74 14.28 22.67 -0.91
N ASP A 75 13.47 23.41 -0.13
CA ASP A 75 13.26 23.23 1.31
C ASP A 75 11.85 22.73 1.59
N TYR A 76 11.69 21.41 1.60
CA TYR A 76 10.38 20.77 1.68
C TYR A 76 10.30 19.62 2.67
N GLY A 77 9.06 19.22 2.98
CA GLY A 77 8.77 18.16 3.92
C GLY A 77 9.17 16.76 3.45
N ALA A 78 8.87 15.74 4.26
CA ALA A 78 9.20 14.37 3.89
C ALA A 78 8.41 13.91 2.65
N LEU A 79 9.10 13.62 1.53
CA LEU A 79 8.50 13.19 0.25
C LEU A 79 7.53 12.01 0.38
N VAL A 80 7.75 11.12 1.34
CA VAL A 80 6.85 9.99 1.57
C VAL A 80 5.41 10.44 1.85
N GLN A 81 5.20 11.62 2.43
CA GLN A 81 3.87 12.20 2.69
C GLN A 81 3.12 12.57 1.40
N LYS A 82 3.86 12.76 0.30
CA LYS A 82 3.34 13.08 -1.04
C LYS A 82 3.19 11.86 -1.93
N LEU A 83 3.47 10.67 -1.40
CA LEU A 83 3.31 9.41 -2.10
C LEU A 83 1.83 9.01 -2.13
N GLU A 84 1.33 8.69 -3.33
CA GLU A 84 -0.03 8.23 -3.52
C GLU A 84 -0.09 6.91 -4.30
N VAL A 85 -1.19 6.18 -4.12
CA VAL A 85 -1.50 5.00 -4.93
C VAL A 85 -2.29 5.44 -6.14
N VAL A 86 -1.75 5.21 -7.34
CA VAL A 86 -2.48 5.42 -8.60
C VAL A 86 -3.45 4.28 -8.83
N LYS A 87 -2.97 3.03 -8.71
CA LYS A 87 -3.80 1.83 -8.89
C LYS A 87 -3.19 0.61 -8.20
N VAL A 88 -4.05 -0.38 -7.96
CA VAL A 88 -3.65 -1.72 -7.52
C VAL A 88 -4.24 -2.74 -8.48
N GLU A 89 -3.39 -3.52 -9.12
CA GLU A 89 -3.76 -4.66 -9.95
C GLU A 89 -3.55 -5.94 -9.13
N SER A 90 -4.58 -6.78 -9.04
CA SER A 90 -4.56 -7.98 -8.19
C SER A 90 -4.81 -9.22 -9.01
N ASP A 91 -3.81 -10.09 -9.11
CA ASP A 91 -3.99 -11.43 -9.66
C ASP A 91 -4.51 -12.33 -8.55
N MET A 92 -5.66 -12.96 -8.77
CA MET A 92 -6.27 -13.84 -7.77
C MET A 92 -5.86 -15.28 -8.02
N TRP A 93 -5.58 -16.03 -6.96
CA TRP A 93 -5.24 -17.43 -7.12
C TRP A 93 -5.68 -18.31 -5.95
N ARG A 94 -5.78 -19.61 -6.25
CA ARG A 94 -6.10 -20.67 -5.31
C ARG A 94 -5.26 -21.89 -5.61
N LEU A 95 -4.66 -22.44 -4.57
CA LEU A 95 -4.04 -23.75 -4.61
C LEU A 95 -4.96 -24.74 -3.90
N LEU A 96 -5.40 -25.78 -4.61
CA LEU A 96 -6.38 -26.74 -4.13
C LEU A 96 -5.67 -28.06 -3.83
N PHE A 97 -5.73 -28.53 -2.60
CA PHE A 97 -5.21 -29.85 -2.23
C PHE A 97 -6.25 -30.94 -2.58
N LYS A 98 -5.94 -31.82 -3.54
CA LYS A 98 -6.95 -32.68 -4.21
C LYS A 98 -6.81 -34.18 -3.94
N THR A 99 -5.58 -34.70 -3.83
CA THR A 99 -5.35 -36.15 -3.74
C THR A 99 -4.33 -36.47 -2.65
N VAL A 100 -4.58 -37.54 -1.89
CA VAL A 100 -3.64 -38.16 -0.93
C VAL A 100 -3.45 -39.62 -1.34
N LEU A 101 -2.22 -39.99 -1.68
CA LEU A 101 -1.80 -41.31 -2.14
C LEU A 101 -0.66 -41.83 -1.23
N GLY A 102 -1.01 -42.22 -0.01
CA GLY A 102 0.00 -42.56 1.01
C GLY A 102 0.82 -41.34 1.40
N LYS A 103 2.08 -41.28 0.96
CA LYS A 103 2.99 -40.13 1.16
C LYS A 103 3.10 -39.22 -0.08
N GLY A 104 2.35 -39.50 -1.14
CA GLY A 104 2.25 -38.68 -2.34
C GLY A 104 0.99 -37.82 -2.36
N TYR A 105 1.09 -36.61 -2.90
CA TYR A 105 0.03 -35.60 -2.88
C TYR A 105 -0.15 -34.97 -4.27
N GLN A 106 -1.35 -34.45 -4.54
CA GLN A 106 -1.62 -33.69 -5.76
C GLN A 106 -2.38 -32.40 -5.46
N PHE A 107 -2.06 -31.38 -6.27
CA PHE A 107 -2.63 -30.06 -6.16
C PHE A 107 -3.09 -29.56 -7.53
N ASP A 108 -4.19 -28.81 -7.53
CA ASP A 108 -4.65 -28.03 -8.68
C ASP A 108 -4.44 -26.55 -8.39
N PHE A 109 -3.90 -25.80 -9.34
CA PHE A 109 -3.74 -24.36 -9.24
C PHE A 109 -4.74 -23.65 -10.16
N ASN A 110 -5.48 -22.71 -9.58
CA ASN A 110 -6.38 -21.81 -10.29
C ASN A 110 -5.82 -20.40 -10.19
N TYR A 111 -5.57 -19.75 -11.32
CA TYR A 111 -4.97 -18.43 -11.40
C TYR A 111 -5.81 -17.54 -12.31
N VAL A 112 -6.21 -16.38 -11.82
CA VAL A 112 -6.96 -15.37 -12.55
C VAL A 112 -6.09 -14.12 -12.60
N PRO A 113 -5.31 -13.91 -13.66
CA PRO A 113 -4.57 -12.68 -13.83
C PRO A 113 -5.56 -11.49 -13.91
N PHE A 114 -5.13 -10.33 -13.41
CA PHE A 114 -5.91 -9.11 -13.41
C PHE A 114 -6.43 -8.79 -14.81
N GLY A 115 -7.75 -8.56 -14.92
CA GLY A 115 -8.43 -8.28 -16.20
C GLY A 115 -8.48 -9.46 -17.20
N LYS A 116 -8.03 -10.66 -16.83
CA LYS A 116 -7.98 -11.83 -17.71
C LYS A 116 -8.86 -12.99 -17.20
N ARG A 117 -8.99 -14.01 -18.04
CA ARG A 117 -9.77 -15.22 -17.74
C ARG A 117 -8.97 -16.19 -16.85
N LEU A 118 -9.70 -17.06 -16.17
CA LEU A 118 -9.14 -18.16 -15.38
C LEU A 118 -8.20 -19.03 -16.23
N MET A 119 -7.03 -19.28 -15.66
CA MET A 119 -6.03 -20.26 -16.10
C MET A 119 -5.91 -21.32 -15.02
N THR A 120 -5.61 -22.55 -15.41
CA THR A 120 -5.43 -23.65 -14.47
C THR A 120 -4.14 -24.40 -14.75
N ASN A 121 -3.55 -24.95 -13.69
CA ASN A 121 -2.43 -25.86 -13.79
C ASN A 121 -2.71 -27.09 -12.92
N ARG A 122 -2.41 -28.27 -13.42
CA ARG A 122 -2.65 -29.53 -12.72
C ARG A 122 -1.42 -30.41 -12.82
N ILE A 123 -1.14 -31.10 -11.73
CA ILE A 123 -0.07 -32.09 -11.69
C ILE A 123 -0.54 -33.34 -12.43
N PRO A 124 0.23 -33.86 -13.41
CA PRO A 124 -0.13 -35.08 -14.13
C PRO A 124 -0.39 -36.24 -13.17
N ALA A 125 -1.33 -37.14 -13.51
CA ALA A 125 -1.65 -38.28 -12.66
C ALA A 125 -0.47 -39.26 -12.45
N SER A 126 0.54 -39.22 -13.32
CA SER A 126 1.79 -39.97 -13.21
C SER A 126 2.78 -39.38 -12.22
N GLU A 127 2.56 -38.14 -11.76
CA GLU A 127 3.42 -37.43 -10.83
C GLU A 127 2.75 -37.34 -9.45
N VAL A 128 3.59 -37.38 -8.42
CA VAL A 128 3.18 -37.22 -7.02
C VAL A 128 4.15 -36.26 -6.35
N ILE A 129 3.60 -35.34 -5.55
CA ILE A 129 4.39 -34.40 -4.76
C ILE A 129 4.62 -35.01 -3.37
N THR A 130 5.84 -34.88 -2.88
CA THR A 130 6.24 -35.30 -1.54
C THR A 130 6.70 -34.10 -0.72
N VAL A 131 6.75 -34.27 0.60
CA VAL A 131 7.21 -33.20 1.50
C VAL A 131 8.68 -32.87 1.19
N GLY A 132 8.95 -31.59 0.93
CA GLY A 132 10.24 -31.07 0.49
C GLY A 132 10.22 -30.57 -0.97
N ASP A 133 9.30 -31.08 -1.79
CA ASP A 133 9.25 -30.77 -3.21
C ASP A 133 8.72 -29.36 -3.48
N THR A 134 9.32 -28.70 -4.47
CA THR A 134 8.76 -27.52 -5.15
C THR A 134 8.09 -27.99 -6.43
N PHE A 135 6.88 -27.51 -6.73
CA PHE A 135 6.04 -28.14 -7.74
C PHE A 135 5.34 -27.17 -8.71
N PHE A 136 4.71 -27.81 -9.70
CA PHE A 136 4.32 -27.31 -11.03
C PHE A 136 5.51 -27.13 -11.98
N SER A 137 5.54 -27.94 -13.04
CA SER A 137 6.61 -27.94 -14.06
C SER A 137 6.41 -26.90 -15.17
N SER A 138 5.21 -26.29 -15.24
CA SER A 138 4.85 -25.29 -16.24
C SER A 138 4.06 -24.15 -15.61
N ASP A 139 3.85 -23.08 -16.38
CA ASP A 139 2.92 -22.02 -16.01
C ASP A 139 1.45 -22.45 -16.12
N PRO A 140 0.55 -21.78 -15.38
CA PRO A 140 0.84 -20.78 -14.35
C PRO A 140 1.36 -21.41 -13.06
N GLY A 141 2.19 -20.67 -12.31
CA GLY A 141 2.69 -21.08 -10.99
C GLY A 141 3.88 -22.04 -11.01
N LYS A 142 4.64 -22.07 -12.12
CA LYS A 142 5.84 -22.88 -12.25
C LYS A 142 6.80 -22.65 -11.09
N ASP A 143 7.28 -23.73 -10.47
CA ASP A 143 8.27 -23.71 -9.38
C ASP A 143 7.91 -22.79 -8.19
N ARG A 144 6.62 -22.46 -8.02
CA ARG A 144 6.20 -21.45 -7.04
C ARG A 144 5.94 -22.02 -5.66
N PHE A 145 5.42 -23.23 -5.56
CA PHE A 145 4.92 -23.75 -4.29
C PHE A 145 5.79 -24.87 -3.79
N LYS A 146 6.21 -24.79 -2.52
CA LYS A 146 6.96 -25.85 -1.85
C LYS A 146 6.12 -26.50 -0.76
N LEU A 147 5.95 -27.81 -0.82
CA LEU A 147 5.24 -28.56 0.21
C LEU A 147 6.18 -28.79 1.40
N THR A 148 5.87 -28.21 2.57
CA THR A 148 6.74 -28.30 3.76
C THR A 148 6.23 -29.26 4.81
N ASN A 149 4.91 -29.51 4.87
CA ASN A 149 4.32 -30.46 5.81
C ASN A 149 2.98 -31.00 5.29
N VAL A 150 2.62 -32.21 5.71
CA VAL A 150 1.24 -32.72 5.64
C VAL A 150 0.91 -33.44 6.93
N GLU A 151 -0.18 -33.03 7.57
CA GLU A 151 -0.63 -33.62 8.83
C GLU A 151 -2.15 -33.82 8.87
N LYS A 152 -2.63 -34.63 9.80
CA LYS A 152 -4.07 -34.79 10.04
C LYS A 152 -4.51 -33.91 11.19
N ARG A 153 -5.49 -33.05 10.96
CA ARG A 153 -6.10 -32.19 11.99
C ARG A 153 -7.56 -32.60 12.21
N ALA A 154 -8.03 -32.44 13.44
CA ALA A 154 -9.44 -32.59 13.75
C ALA A 154 -10.23 -31.44 13.08
N PHE A 155 -11.36 -31.77 12.48
CA PHE A 155 -12.24 -30.83 11.79
C PHE A 155 -13.70 -31.22 12.02
N GLU A 156 -14.57 -30.23 12.26
CA GLU A 156 -16.01 -30.46 12.37
C GLU A 156 -16.66 -30.55 11.00
N GLY A 157 -16.97 -31.78 10.59
CA GLY A 157 -17.76 -32.06 9.40
C GLY A 157 -19.27 -32.12 9.70
N PRO A 158 -20.10 -32.23 8.65
CA PRO A 158 -21.55 -32.44 8.79
C PRO A 158 -21.91 -33.70 9.59
N ALA A 159 -21.01 -34.69 9.60
CA ALA A 159 -21.16 -35.94 10.35
C ALA A 159 -20.39 -35.93 11.69
N GLY A 160 -20.05 -34.75 12.21
CA GLY A 160 -19.31 -34.57 13.46
C GLY A 160 -17.80 -34.43 13.28
N LYS A 161 -17.04 -34.67 14.36
CA LYS A 161 -15.58 -34.53 14.37
C LYS A 161 -14.93 -35.62 13.52
N GLN A 162 -14.17 -35.20 12.52
CA GLN A 162 -13.44 -36.06 11.60
C GLN A 162 -11.98 -35.61 11.55
N MET A 163 -11.09 -36.53 11.18
CA MET A 163 -9.70 -36.18 10.87
C MET A 163 -9.60 -35.87 9.38
N ARG A 164 -8.91 -34.78 9.03
CA ARG A 164 -8.71 -34.33 7.66
C ARG A 164 -7.25 -33.96 7.45
N GLU A 165 -6.73 -34.25 6.27
CA GLU A 165 -5.38 -33.86 5.89
C GLU A 165 -5.30 -32.34 5.64
N TRP A 166 -4.20 -31.75 6.10
CA TRP A 166 -3.84 -30.36 5.88
C TRP A 166 -2.41 -30.30 5.37
N ALA A 167 -2.19 -29.55 4.28
CA ALA A 167 -0.87 -29.32 3.71
C ALA A 167 -0.39 -27.93 4.05
N THR A 168 0.85 -27.81 4.54
CA THR A 168 1.53 -26.53 4.73
C THR A 168 2.38 -26.26 3.50
N ILE A 169 2.16 -25.11 2.86
CA ILE A 169 2.83 -24.68 1.64
C ILE A 169 3.65 -23.43 1.95
N GLU A 170 4.89 -23.39 1.47
CA GLU A 170 5.73 -22.19 1.44
C GLU A 170 5.70 -21.58 0.04
N ASP A 171 5.27 -20.31 -0.09
CA ASP A 171 5.27 -19.59 -1.36
C ASP A 171 6.69 -19.12 -1.70
N GLN A 172 7.24 -19.64 -2.80
CA GLN A 172 8.56 -19.31 -3.32
C GLN A 172 8.56 -18.02 -4.15
N ASN A 173 7.40 -17.39 -4.40
CA ASN A 173 7.36 -16.10 -5.06
C ASN A 173 8.14 -15.06 -4.21
N PRO A 174 9.17 -14.38 -4.77
CA PRO A 174 9.97 -13.40 -4.04
C PRO A 174 9.15 -12.34 -3.32
N SER A 175 8.03 -11.90 -3.89
CA SER A 175 7.15 -10.89 -3.29
C SER A 175 6.50 -11.34 -1.98
N LYS A 176 6.46 -12.65 -1.74
CA LYS A 176 5.78 -13.26 -0.57
C LYS A 176 6.72 -13.60 0.58
N ASN A 177 8.03 -13.32 0.47
CA ASN A 177 9.02 -13.54 1.52
C ASN A 177 8.94 -14.92 2.20
N LYS A 178 8.72 -16.00 1.42
CA LYS A 178 8.58 -17.37 1.94
C LYS A 178 7.43 -17.54 2.96
N LYS A 179 6.38 -16.73 2.85
CA LYS A 179 5.19 -16.87 3.70
C LYS A 179 4.59 -18.27 3.53
N GLN A 180 4.23 -18.87 4.66
CA GLN A 180 3.56 -20.17 4.68
C GLN A 180 2.05 -20.02 4.86
N PHE A 181 1.31 -20.94 4.26
CA PHE A 181 -0.14 -21.05 4.40
C PHE A 181 -0.57 -22.50 4.39
N ASP A 182 -1.71 -22.75 5.02
CA ASP A 182 -2.26 -24.09 5.18
C ASP A 182 -3.45 -24.32 4.26
N LEU A 183 -3.49 -25.49 3.64
CA LEU A 183 -4.53 -25.91 2.72
C LEU A 183 -5.24 -27.16 3.23
N PRO A 184 -6.56 -27.12 3.45
CA PRO A 184 -7.30 -28.30 3.84
C PRO A 184 -7.56 -29.20 2.61
N PHE A 185 -7.41 -30.50 2.78
CA PHE A 185 -7.69 -31.49 1.73
C PHE A 185 -9.14 -31.39 1.26
N ASN A 186 -9.35 -31.22 -0.05
CA ASN A 186 -10.68 -31.01 -0.64
C ASN A 186 -11.47 -29.89 0.04
N ALA A 187 -10.90 -28.68 0.05
CA ALA A 187 -11.54 -27.45 0.53
C ALA A 187 -13.01 -27.34 0.07
N LYS A 188 -13.92 -27.10 1.02
CA LYS A 188 -15.34 -26.88 0.79
C LYS A 188 -15.59 -25.47 0.28
N LYS A 189 -16.77 -25.24 -0.32
CA LYS A 189 -17.17 -23.93 -0.86
C LYS A 189 -17.01 -22.78 0.15
N ALA A 190 -17.35 -23.01 1.42
CA ALA A 190 -17.21 -22.01 2.49
C ALA A 190 -15.74 -21.67 2.81
N GLU A 191 -14.84 -22.64 2.65
CA GLU A 191 -13.40 -22.51 2.94
C GLU A 191 -12.63 -21.90 1.77
N LEU A 192 -13.20 -21.87 0.55
CA LEU A 192 -12.53 -21.33 -0.64
C LEU A 192 -12.13 -19.87 -0.46
N ARG A 193 -12.88 -19.10 0.34
CA ARG A 193 -12.57 -17.70 0.64
C ARG A 193 -11.24 -17.58 1.38
N ASP A 194 -10.98 -18.46 2.35
CA ASP A 194 -9.80 -18.41 3.22
C ASP A 194 -8.52 -18.86 2.50
N ILE A 195 -8.68 -19.72 1.48
CA ILE A 195 -7.59 -20.16 0.60
C ILE A 195 -7.57 -19.42 -0.75
N THR A 196 -8.24 -18.26 -0.84
CA THR A 196 -8.08 -17.34 -1.97
C THR A 196 -6.99 -16.36 -1.62
N PHE A 197 -5.96 -16.29 -2.45
CA PHE A 197 -4.82 -15.40 -2.27
C PHE A 197 -4.72 -14.44 -3.45
N TYR A 198 -3.85 -13.46 -3.32
CA TYR A 198 -3.63 -12.44 -4.32
C TYR A 198 -2.16 -12.12 -4.47
N ASP A 199 -1.73 -11.83 -5.70
CA ASP A 199 -0.47 -11.16 -5.97
C ASP A 199 -0.80 -9.74 -6.43
N HIS A 200 -0.31 -8.76 -5.67
CA HIS A 200 -0.61 -7.36 -5.91
C HIS A 200 0.54 -6.68 -6.63
N ARG A 201 0.19 -5.89 -7.64
CA ARG A 201 1.06 -4.91 -8.30
C ARG A 201 0.50 -3.54 -8.02
N VAL A 202 1.25 -2.74 -7.26
CA VAL A 202 0.86 -1.40 -6.83
C VAL A 202 1.60 -0.40 -7.70
N THR A 203 0.86 0.52 -8.30
CA THR A 203 1.44 1.67 -8.99
C THR A 203 1.36 2.88 -8.07
N LEU A 204 2.52 3.45 -7.78
CA LEU A 204 2.70 4.61 -6.92
C LEU A 204 3.15 5.81 -7.75
N ARG A 205 2.82 7.00 -7.27
CA ARG A 205 3.27 8.27 -7.81
C ARG A 205 3.67 9.20 -6.67
N LEU A 206 4.73 9.98 -6.89
CA LEU A 206 5.11 11.08 -6.00
C LEU A 206 4.48 12.36 -6.53
N ASN A 207 3.54 12.94 -5.79
CA ASN A 207 2.86 14.17 -6.19
C ASN A 207 3.56 15.41 -5.60
N ALA A 208 4.86 15.55 -5.91
CA ALA A 208 5.71 16.66 -5.50
C ALA A 208 6.97 16.69 -6.38
N ILE A 209 7.73 17.78 -6.28
CA ILE A 209 9.06 18.02 -6.85
C ILE A 209 9.16 17.70 -8.35
N GLY A 210 8.07 17.86 -9.09
CA GLY A 210 8.00 17.62 -10.54
C GLY A 210 7.90 16.14 -10.94
N GLU A 211 7.58 15.24 -9.99
CA GLU A 211 7.44 13.80 -10.21
C GLU A 211 5.99 13.35 -10.49
N GLU A 212 5.04 14.28 -10.67
CA GLU A 212 3.61 13.99 -10.85
C GLU A 212 3.30 13.25 -12.17
N GLY A 213 4.25 13.24 -13.10
CA GLY A 213 4.20 12.47 -14.33
C GLY A 213 4.83 11.08 -14.24
N ASN A 214 5.53 10.78 -13.15
CA ASN A 214 6.33 9.57 -13.00
C ASN A 214 5.60 8.54 -12.13
N GLU A 215 5.40 7.35 -12.68
CA GLU A 215 4.78 6.22 -11.99
C GLU A 215 5.79 5.08 -11.79
N ILE A 216 5.74 4.45 -10.62
CA ILE A 216 6.49 3.23 -10.33
C ILE A 216 5.52 2.10 -10.03
N THR A 217 5.68 0.97 -10.72
CA THR A 217 4.91 -0.25 -10.42
C THR A 217 5.79 -1.25 -9.69
N LEU A 218 5.32 -1.71 -8.52
CA LEU A 218 6.03 -2.62 -7.65
C LEU A 218 5.12 -3.77 -7.24
N GLU A 219 5.69 -4.96 -7.06
CA GLU A 219 5.06 -6.03 -6.31
C GLU A 219 5.30 -5.85 -4.81
N GLU A 220 4.50 -6.54 -3.98
CA GLU A 220 4.76 -6.62 -2.54
C GLU A 220 6.22 -7.03 -2.27
N SER A 221 6.77 -6.53 -1.18
CA SER A 221 8.19 -6.62 -0.80
C SER A 221 9.16 -5.88 -1.72
N GLY A 222 8.69 -5.22 -2.78
CA GLY A 222 9.51 -4.39 -3.65
C GLY A 222 10.04 -3.14 -2.96
N SER A 223 11.33 -2.85 -3.16
CA SER A 223 11.98 -1.63 -2.66
C SER A 223 12.15 -0.57 -3.76
N PHE A 224 12.01 0.70 -3.37
CA PHE A 224 12.08 1.86 -4.26
C PHE A 224 12.70 3.07 -3.56
N ALA A 225 13.00 4.09 -4.36
CA ALA A 225 13.54 5.37 -3.91
C ALA A 225 12.52 6.48 -4.15
N LEU A 226 12.64 7.57 -3.39
CA LEU A 226 11.95 8.83 -3.63
C LEU A 226 13.01 9.95 -3.70
N PRO A 227 13.04 10.76 -4.79
CA PRO A 227 12.33 10.59 -6.06
C PRO A 227 12.65 9.26 -6.78
N ALA A 228 11.88 8.90 -7.80
CA ALA A 228 11.93 7.56 -8.41
C ALA A 228 13.30 7.19 -9.01
N ASN A 229 14.09 8.18 -9.41
CA ASN A 229 15.45 8.05 -9.93
C ASN A 229 16.54 7.98 -8.83
N GLY A 230 16.16 8.10 -7.56
CA GLY A 230 17.08 8.07 -6.43
C GLY A 230 17.86 6.75 -6.34
N ALA A 231 19.12 6.85 -5.94
CA ALA A 231 20.00 5.70 -5.82
C ALA A 231 19.62 4.79 -4.63
N ASP A 232 19.19 5.40 -3.53
CA ASP A 232 18.96 4.72 -2.26
C ASP A 232 17.52 4.21 -2.16
N LYS A 233 17.35 2.89 -2.31
CA LYS A 233 16.04 2.21 -2.24
C LYS A 233 15.62 1.92 -0.80
N VAL A 234 15.44 2.98 -0.02
CA VAL A 234 15.15 2.92 1.42
C VAL A 234 13.67 2.71 1.75
N TYR A 235 12.78 2.80 0.75
CA TYR A 235 11.34 2.54 0.91
C TYR A 235 11.01 1.14 0.43
N LYS A 236 10.04 0.49 1.09
CA LYS A 236 9.59 -0.87 0.78
C LYS A 236 8.09 -0.98 0.88
N LEU A 237 7.44 -1.46 -0.20
CA LEU A 237 6.04 -1.87 -0.14
C LEU A 237 5.96 -3.19 0.63
N THR A 238 5.33 -3.23 1.80
CA THR A 238 5.32 -4.42 2.65
C THR A 238 4.00 -5.19 2.61
N GLU A 239 2.88 -4.50 2.41
CA GLU A 239 1.55 -5.12 2.46
C GLU A 239 0.53 -4.34 1.63
N VAL A 240 -0.39 -5.05 1.00
CA VAL A 240 -1.67 -4.50 0.54
C VAL A 240 -2.79 -4.98 1.46
N LYS A 241 -3.42 -4.04 2.17
CA LYS A 241 -4.54 -4.34 3.06
C LYS A 241 -5.82 -4.47 2.27
N LEU A 242 -6.54 -5.55 2.53
CA LEU A 242 -7.80 -5.88 1.86
C LEU A 242 -9.00 -5.62 2.77
N GLY A 243 -10.05 -5.08 2.19
CA GLY A 243 -11.34 -4.90 2.83
C GLY A 243 -12.13 -6.19 3.03
N ALA A 244 -13.31 -6.04 3.62
CA ALA A 244 -14.23 -7.17 3.85
C ALA A 244 -14.73 -7.81 2.53
N ASP A 245 -14.71 -7.09 1.41
CA ASP A 245 -15.04 -7.59 0.08
C ASP A 245 -13.82 -8.15 -0.67
N ARG A 246 -12.65 -8.19 -0.02
CA ARG A 246 -11.35 -8.62 -0.57
C ARG A 246 -10.80 -7.70 -1.65
N LYS A 247 -11.24 -6.44 -1.73
CA LYS A 247 -10.60 -5.41 -2.57
C LYS A 247 -9.50 -4.68 -1.81
N PRO A 248 -8.46 -4.17 -2.50
CA PRO A 248 -7.45 -3.30 -1.90
C PRO A 248 -8.07 -2.03 -1.30
N GLU A 249 -7.78 -1.74 -0.04
CA GLU A 249 -8.22 -0.51 0.66
C GLU A 249 -7.05 0.43 0.98
N SER A 250 -5.89 -0.12 1.28
CA SER A 250 -4.67 0.64 1.54
C SER A 250 -3.41 -0.20 1.27
N VAL A 251 -2.27 0.49 1.15
CA VAL A 251 -0.95 -0.12 1.05
C VAL A 251 -0.07 0.38 2.19
N VAL A 252 0.82 -0.48 2.67
CA VAL A 252 1.77 -0.16 3.73
C VAL A 252 3.16 -0.02 3.14
N ILE A 253 3.78 1.13 3.37
CA ILE A 253 5.16 1.42 3.00
C ILE A 253 5.99 1.47 4.28
N GLU A 254 7.05 0.68 4.34
CA GLU A 254 8.07 0.71 5.38
C GLU A 254 9.30 1.48 4.88
N TYR A 255 9.92 2.28 5.75
CA TYR A 255 11.14 3.00 5.43
C TYR A 255 11.99 3.27 6.67
N ASN A 256 13.28 3.54 6.47
CA ASN A 256 14.20 3.92 7.53
C ASN A 256 15.16 5.02 7.03
N LEU A 257 15.02 6.22 7.58
CA LEU A 257 15.82 7.40 7.23
C LEU A 257 16.81 7.79 8.33
N GLY A 258 17.14 6.86 9.24
CA GLY A 258 18.10 7.08 10.34
C GLY A 258 17.46 7.11 11.73
N ASP A 259 16.16 7.37 11.82
CA ASP A 259 15.40 7.41 13.09
C ASP A 259 14.76 6.07 13.49
N GLY A 260 15.18 4.98 12.82
CA GLY A 260 14.59 3.66 12.97
C GLY A 260 13.53 3.36 11.92
N VAL A 261 12.93 2.18 12.02
CA VAL A 261 11.92 1.70 11.06
C VAL A 261 10.60 2.42 11.29
N GLN A 262 10.10 3.08 10.25
CA GLN A 262 8.82 3.76 10.21
C GLN A 262 7.90 3.10 9.18
N THR A 263 6.59 3.29 9.36
CA THR A 263 5.57 2.78 8.43
C THR A 263 4.56 3.87 8.11
N MET A 264 4.16 3.93 6.85
CA MET A 264 3.07 4.79 6.38
C MET A 264 2.01 3.94 5.67
N GLU A 265 0.75 4.24 5.94
CA GLU A 265 -0.39 3.61 5.27
C GLU A 265 -1.01 4.61 4.30
N ILE A 266 -1.09 4.23 3.02
CA ILE A 266 -1.66 5.06 1.95
C ILE A 266 -2.96 4.42 1.50
N ARG A 267 -4.04 5.22 1.47
CA ARG A 267 -5.34 4.75 0.98
C ARG A 267 -5.28 4.49 -0.52
N VAL A 268 -5.89 3.39 -0.94
CA VAL A 268 -6.14 3.15 -2.36
C VAL A 268 -7.33 4.03 -2.77
N PRO A 269 -7.24 4.82 -3.86
CA PRO A 269 -8.35 5.63 -4.32
C PRO A 269 -9.53 4.73 -4.71
N ALA A 270 -10.75 5.24 -4.54
CA ALA A 270 -11.94 4.55 -5.01
C ALA A 270 -11.86 4.37 -6.54
N GLN A 271 -11.90 3.12 -7.00
CA GLN A 271 -11.93 2.74 -8.41
C GLN A 271 -13.34 2.80 -8.99
#